data_AF-A0A8J8FUD6-F1
#
_entry.id   AF-A0A8J8FUD6-F1
#
_cell.length_a   1.000
_cell.length_b   1.000
_cell.length_c   1.000
_cell.angle_alpha   90.00
_cell.angle_beta   90.00
_cell.angle_gamma   90.00
#
_symmetry.space_group_name_H-M   'P 1'
#
loop_
_entity.id
_entity.type
_entity.pdbx_description
1 polymer ?
#
loop_
_entity_poly.entity_id
_entity_poly.type
_entity_poly.pdbx_seq_one_letter_code
_entity_poly.pdbx_strand_id
1 'polypeptide(L)'
;MKYYLYCSDAKIEMLFPQMNSWSKINFKLNLAFRNFFSLGLVVDAQKHKLRKAKKVSEYILKKCEVGTINNPKSYIQDTAKLKWGILSLEQSDRMVIFYLLSRKGKKSEQENYGDLVFILGGTPKHVTTEEPPMFDETRRSDLFNISVFFNRLDSFGPNDEIVNNLRAPVNQGAYHAIEWLSSRHLGQLVEQEIEFLAKKLYEDTQEIGSRKIKIVIGSPIYASLI
;
A
#
# COMPACT_ATOMS: atom_id res chain seq x y z
N MET A 1 6.71 -1.98 -21.93
CA MET A 1 5.58 -2.76 -21.36
C MET A 1 5.73 -2.68 -19.85
N LYS A 2 4.71 -2.31 -19.08
CA LYS A 2 4.84 -2.21 -17.60
C LYS A 2 4.67 -3.60 -16.98
N TYR A 3 5.62 -4.01 -16.14
CA TYR A 3 5.54 -5.26 -15.38
C TYR A 3 4.97 -4.96 -13.99
N TYR A 4 3.66 -5.15 -13.83
CA TYR A 4 3.02 -4.96 -12.53
C TYR A 4 3.48 -6.06 -11.56
N LEU A 5 3.86 -5.66 -10.35
CA LEU A 5 4.06 -6.55 -9.21
C LEU A 5 2.76 -6.70 -8.41
N TYR A 6 2.00 -5.60 -8.33
CA TYR A 6 0.77 -5.51 -7.56
C TYR A 6 -0.24 -4.59 -8.25
N CYS A 7 -1.51 -4.98 -8.24
CA CYS A 7 -2.61 -4.18 -8.77
C CYS A 7 -3.91 -4.50 -8.02
N SER A 8 -4.38 -3.56 -7.19
CA SER A 8 -5.53 -3.80 -6.31
C SER A 8 -6.87 -3.75 -7.05
N ASP A 9 -7.44 -4.92 -7.31
CA ASP A 9 -8.75 -5.05 -7.94
C ASP A 9 -9.84 -4.35 -7.13
N ALA A 10 -9.86 -4.59 -5.81
CA ALA A 10 -10.87 -4.00 -4.93
C ALA A 10 -10.87 -2.47 -5.02
N LYS A 11 -9.69 -1.85 -5.01
CA LYS A 11 -9.56 -0.38 -5.07
C LYS A 11 -9.92 0.15 -6.45
N ILE A 12 -9.51 -0.55 -7.52
CA ILE A 12 -9.89 -0.19 -8.89
C ILE A 12 -11.40 -0.28 -9.09
N GLU A 13 -12.04 -1.36 -8.64
CA GLU A 13 -13.49 -1.55 -8.76
C GLU A 13 -14.30 -0.56 -7.92
N MET A 14 -13.77 -0.15 -6.77
CA MET A 14 -14.40 0.89 -5.94
C MET A 14 -14.26 2.29 -6.56
N LEU A 15 -13.10 2.63 -7.11
CA LEU A 15 -12.81 3.96 -7.63
C LEU A 15 -13.36 4.19 -9.04
N PHE A 16 -13.35 3.16 -9.89
CA PHE A 16 -13.72 3.29 -11.29
C PHE A 16 -15.15 3.85 -11.52
N PRO A 17 -16.19 3.41 -10.79
CA PRO A 17 -17.53 4.00 -10.91
C PRO A 17 -17.60 5.47 -10.49
N GLN A 18 -16.77 5.90 -9.53
CA GLN A 18 -16.77 7.27 -9.01
C GLN A 18 -16.26 8.28 -10.05
N MET A 19 -15.50 7.82 -11.05
CA MET A 19 -14.99 8.65 -12.13
C MET A 19 -16.05 9.08 -13.14
N ASN A 20 -17.09 8.26 -13.31
CA ASN A 20 -18.17 8.51 -14.26
C ASN A 20 -19.37 9.04 -13.49
N SER A 21 -19.51 10.37 -13.42
CA SER A 21 -20.63 11.08 -12.78
C SER A 21 -22.02 10.64 -13.29
N TRP A 22 -22.11 9.95 -14.42
CA TRP A 22 -23.35 9.37 -14.98
C TRP A 22 -23.75 7.98 -14.46
N SER A 23 -22.94 7.34 -13.59
CA SER A 23 -23.18 5.95 -13.15
C SER A 23 -23.70 5.79 -11.71
N LYS A 24 -24.22 6.88 -11.10
CA LYS A 24 -24.84 6.82 -9.76
C LYS A 24 -26.08 5.89 -9.69
N ILE A 25 -26.61 5.40 -10.82
CA ILE A 25 -27.83 4.59 -10.86
C ILE A 25 -27.55 3.06 -10.77
N ASN A 26 -26.33 2.58 -11.06
CA ASN A 26 -26.08 1.12 -11.18
C ASN A 26 -25.22 0.50 -10.07
N PHE A 27 -24.79 1.27 -9.06
CA PHE A 27 -23.91 0.74 -8.00
C PHE A 27 -24.59 -0.28 -7.06
N LYS A 28 -25.94 -0.35 -7.05
CA LYS A 28 -26.68 -1.38 -6.28
C LYS A 28 -26.73 -2.76 -6.95
N LEU A 29 -26.39 -2.90 -8.24
CA LEU A 29 -26.60 -4.14 -8.99
C LEU A 29 -25.35 -5.04 -9.10
N ASN A 30 -24.14 -4.53 -8.83
CA ASN A 30 -22.90 -5.29 -9.08
C ASN A 30 -22.38 -6.12 -7.90
N LEU A 31 -22.93 -6.00 -6.68
CA LEU A 31 -22.58 -6.93 -5.59
C LEU A 31 -23.15 -8.34 -5.81
N ALA A 32 -24.18 -8.49 -6.67
CA ALA A 32 -24.85 -9.76 -6.93
C ALA A 32 -24.15 -10.63 -7.99
N PHE A 33 -23.22 -10.09 -8.78
CA PHE A 33 -22.60 -10.82 -9.90
C PHE A 33 -21.29 -11.54 -9.56
N ARG A 34 -20.86 -11.54 -8.29
CA ARG A 34 -19.59 -12.14 -7.86
C ARG A 34 -19.53 -13.68 -7.98
N ASN A 35 -20.61 -14.34 -8.39
CA ASN A 35 -20.72 -15.81 -8.39
C ASN A 35 -20.85 -16.47 -9.78
N PHE A 36 -20.66 -15.78 -10.92
CA PHE A 36 -21.11 -16.33 -12.22
C PHE A 36 -20.11 -16.48 -13.37
N PHE A 37 -18.80 -16.26 -13.23
CA PHE A 37 -17.87 -16.47 -14.35
C PHE A 37 -16.81 -17.52 -14.06
N SER A 38 -17.15 -18.77 -14.39
CA SER A 38 -16.22 -19.88 -14.61
C SER A 38 -16.28 -20.31 -16.08
N LEU A 39 -15.10 -20.60 -16.64
CA LEU A 39 -14.80 -21.17 -17.97
C LEU A 39 -14.76 -20.21 -19.18
N GLY A 40 -13.55 -19.81 -19.60
CA GLY A 40 -13.26 -19.51 -21.01
C GLY A 40 -12.52 -18.22 -21.39
N LEU A 41 -12.18 -17.30 -20.47
CA LEU A 41 -11.75 -15.92 -20.82
C LEU A 41 -10.57 -15.35 -19.99
N VAL A 42 -9.55 -16.16 -19.68
CA VAL A 42 -8.47 -15.73 -18.75
C VAL A 42 -7.58 -14.61 -19.35
N VAL A 43 -7.36 -14.60 -20.67
CA VAL A 43 -6.46 -13.63 -21.32
C VAL A 43 -7.09 -12.24 -21.50
N ASP A 44 -8.40 -12.16 -21.76
CA ASP A 44 -9.09 -10.87 -21.92
C ASP A 44 -9.40 -10.18 -20.59
N ALA A 45 -9.60 -10.96 -19.52
CA ALA A 45 -9.88 -10.43 -18.18
C ALA A 45 -8.73 -9.58 -17.63
N GLN A 46 -7.48 -10.03 -17.79
CA GLN A 46 -6.30 -9.27 -17.34
C GLN A 46 -6.09 -7.98 -18.12
N LYS A 47 -6.26 -8.01 -19.44
CA LYS A 47 -6.16 -6.82 -20.29
C LYS A 47 -7.21 -5.77 -19.94
N HIS A 48 -8.42 -6.21 -19.63
CA HIS A 48 -9.50 -5.33 -19.17
C HIS A 48 -9.21 -4.72 -17.79
N LYS A 49 -8.68 -5.53 -16.84
CA LYS A 49 -8.22 -5.06 -15.53
C LYS A 49 -7.18 -3.93 -15.66
N LEU A 50 -6.13 -4.14 -16.46
CA LEU A 50 -5.08 -3.15 -16.64
C LEU A 50 -5.59 -1.85 -17.30
N ARG A 51 -6.56 -1.95 -18.22
CA ARG A 51 -7.23 -0.78 -18.80
C ARG A 51 -8.01 0.01 -17.75
N LYS A 52 -8.73 -0.65 -16.84
CA LYS A 52 -9.41 0.02 -15.71
C LYS A 52 -8.40 0.66 -14.76
N ALA A 53 -7.34 -0.06 -14.39
CA ALA A 53 -6.26 0.44 -13.54
C ALA A 53 -5.63 1.72 -14.10
N LYS A 54 -5.35 1.73 -15.41
CA LYS A 54 -4.83 2.90 -16.12
C LYS A 54 -5.79 4.08 -16.03
N LYS A 55 -7.08 3.89 -16.32
CA LYS A 55 -8.09 4.94 -16.21
C LYS A 55 -8.22 5.50 -14.79
N VAL A 56 -8.24 4.63 -13.77
CA VAL A 56 -8.27 5.05 -12.36
C VAL A 56 -7.04 5.87 -12.01
N SER A 57 -5.87 5.42 -12.45
CA SER A 57 -4.61 6.15 -12.22
C SER A 57 -4.65 7.53 -12.88
N GLU A 58 -5.01 7.62 -14.16
CA GLU A 58 -5.15 8.89 -14.89
C GLU A 58 -6.14 9.85 -14.21
N TYR A 59 -7.25 9.32 -13.68
CA TYR A 59 -8.20 10.12 -12.93
C TYR A 59 -7.60 10.67 -11.63
N ILE A 60 -6.93 9.83 -10.83
CA ILE A 60 -6.28 10.25 -9.59
C ILE A 60 -5.25 11.35 -9.89
N LEU A 61 -4.40 11.17 -10.90
CA LEU A 61 -3.39 12.15 -11.28
C LEU A 61 -3.98 13.48 -11.74
N LYS A 62 -5.14 13.45 -12.39
CA LYS A 62 -5.80 14.65 -12.91
C LYS A 62 -6.68 15.37 -11.89
N LYS A 63 -7.26 14.65 -10.94
CA LYS A 63 -8.38 15.14 -10.10
C LYS A 63 -8.12 15.12 -8.61
N CYS A 64 -7.08 14.42 -8.15
CA CYS A 64 -6.76 14.30 -6.73
C CYS A 64 -5.44 15.01 -6.42
N GLU A 65 -5.23 15.29 -5.14
CA GLU A 65 -3.93 15.77 -4.66
C GLU A 65 -2.93 14.63 -4.60
N VAL A 66 -1.92 14.68 -5.47
CA VAL A 66 -0.86 13.69 -5.57
C VAL A 66 0.45 14.31 -5.12
N GLY A 67 1.10 13.67 -4.16
CA GLY A 67 2.42 14.04 -3.66
C GLY A 67 3.44 12.96 -3.94
N THR A 68 4.63 13.13 -3.36
CA THR A 68 5.76 12.19 -3.44
C THR A 68 5.96 11.51 -2.08
N ILE A 69 6.88 10.54 -1.98
CA ILE A 69 7.25 9.93 -0.69
C ILE A 69 7.74 11.02 0.29
N ASN A 70 8.51 11.99 -0.20
CA ASN A 70 9.08 13.05 0.64
C ASN A 70 8.03 14.09 1.04
N ASN A 71 7.11 14.44 0.14
CA ASN A 71 6.02 15.40 0.39
C ASN A 71 4.65 14.75 0.11
N PRO A 72 4.15 13.89 1.02
CA PRO A 72 3.02 13.03 0.74
C PRO A 72 1.69 13.78 0.87
N LYS A 73 0.84 13.69 -0.16
CA LYS A 73 -0.51 14.27 -0.17
C LYS A 73 -1.58 13.19 0.04
N SER A 74 -2.81 13.45 -0.38
CA SER A 74 -3.91 12.48 -0.29
C SER A 74 -3.60 11.17 -1.04
N TYR A 75 -2.87 11.26 -2.15
CA TYR A 75 -2.27 10.16 -2.87
C TYR A 75 -0.77 10.38 -3.01
N ILE A 76 -0.03 9.31 -3.22
CA ILE A 76 1.42 9.31 -3.38
C ILE A 76 1.73 8.60 -4.70
N GLN A 77 2.43 9.30 -5.59
CA GLN A 77 3.04 8.70 -6.77
C GLN A 77 4.53 8.97 -6.70
N ASP A 78 5.33 7.92 -6.81
CA ASP A 78 6.78 8.05 -6.81
C ASP A 78 7.45 6.85 -7.48
N THR A 79 8.75 7.00 -7.71
CA THR A 79 9.68 5.94 -8.06
C THR A 79 10.67 5.79 -6.94
N ALA A 80 10.77 4.59 -6.36
CA ALA A 80 11.72 4.32 -5.31
C ALA A 80 12.26 2.90 -5.36
N LYS A 81 13.47 2.71 -4.83
CA LYS A 81 14.00 1.40 -4.52
C LYS A 81 13.30 0.86 -3.28
N LEU A 82 12.33 -0.01 -3.49
CA LEU A 82 11.54 -0.60 -2.42
C LEU A 82 11.94 -2.06 -2.25
N LYS A 83 12.02 -2.47 -1.00
CA LYS A 83 12.04 -3.87 -0.61
C LYS A 83 10.61 -4.37 -0.56
N TRP A 84 10.30 -5.54 -1.12
CA TRP A 84 8.93 -6.05 -1.08
C TRP A 84 8.83 -7.57 -0.92
N GLY A 85 7.68 -8.03 -0.42
CA GLY A 85 7.43 -9.43 -0.15
C GLY A 85 6.08 -9.73 0.50
N ILE A 86 5.79 -11.02 0.72
CA ILE A 86 4.62 -11.45 1.49
C ILE A 86 5.01 -11.74 2.94
N LEU A 87 4.55 -10.89 3.85
CA LEU A 87 4.60 -11.08 5.28
C LEU A 87 3.47 -12.05 5.71
N SER A 88 3.83 -13.16 6.35
CA SER A 88 2.87 -14.12 6.90
C SER A 88 2.72 -13.90 8.40
N LEU A 89 1.62 -13.28 8.82
CA LEU A 89 1.39 -12.83 10.20
C LEU A 89 0.84 -13.97 11.06
N GLU A 90 -0.01 -14.82 10.48
CA GLU A 90 -0.52 -16.08 11.05
C GLU A 90 -0.77 -17.13 9.93
N GLN A 91 -1.26 -18.34 10.26
CA GLN A 91 -1.49 -19.41 9.27
C GLN A 91 -2.43 -18.98 8.12
N SER A 92 -3.31 -18.01 8.33
CA SER A 92 -4.25 -17.50 7.33
C SER A 92 -4.02 -16.06 6.88
N ASP A 93 -3.33 -15.24 7.68
CA ASP A 93 -3.19 -13.81 7.43
C ASP A 93 -1.86 -13.51 6.75
N ARG A 94 -1.95 -13.25 5.44
CA ARG A 94 -0.81 -12.88 4.60
C ARG A 94 -1.00 -11.47 4.07
N MET A 95 0.10 -10.73 3.99
CA MET A 95 0.14 -9.34 3.58
C MET A 95 1.27 -9.10 2.59
N VAL A 96 1.01 -8.37 1.51
CA VAL A 96 2.08 -7.81 0.69
C VAL A 96 2.55 -6.54 1.35
N ILE A 97 3.85 -6.43 1.55
CA ILE A 97 4.50 -5.23 2.04
C ILE A 97 5.45 -4.70 0.98
N PHE A 98 5.44 -3.39 0.76
CA PHE A 98 6.53 -2.66 0.12
C PHE A 98 7.10 -1.69 1.13
N TYR A 99 8.42 -1.61 1.19
CA TYR A 99 9.11 -1.00 2.30
C TYR A 99 10.31 -0.19 1.83
N LEU A 100 10.47 1.00 2.40
CA LEU A 100 11.65 1.83 2.28
C LEU A 100 12.06 2.36 3.66
N LEU A 101 13.33 2.14 3.99
CA LEU A 101 14.01 2.85 5.07
C LEU A 101 15.08 3.74 4.45
N SER A 102 14.81 5.04 4.41
CA SER A 102 15.81 6.02 3.97
C SER A 102 16.43 6.67 5.20
N ARG A 103 17.68 6.31 5.49
CA ARG A 103 18.51 6.99 6.49
C ARG A 103 19.27 8.13 5.81
N LYS A 104 18.66 9.31 5.70
CA LYS A 104 19.35 10.47 5.11
C LYS A 104 20.00 11.31 6.21
N GLY A 105 21.26 10.97 6.50
CA GLY A 105 22.16 11.76 7.35
C GLY A 105 22.68 13.08 6.74
N LYS A 106 22.01 13.70 5.76
CA LYS A 106 22.43 15.01 5.25
C LYS A 106 21.25 15.93 4.95
N LYS A 107 21.24 17.03 5.72
CA LYS A 107 20.42 18.25 5.58
C LYS A 107 20.12 18.56 4.12
N SER A 108 18.90 18.28 3.65
CA SER A 108 18.33 19.12 2.59
C SER A 108 17.70 20.31 3.31
N GLU A 109 17.95 21.52 2.81
CA GLU A 109 17.59 22.78 3.48
C GLU A 109 16.09 23.01 3.65
N GLN A 110 15.25 22.14 3.09
CA GLN A 110 13.81 22.35 3.06
C GLN A 110 13.00 21.43 3.97
N GLU A 111 13.51 20.27 4.42
CA GLU A 111 12.80 19.43 5.40
C GLU A 111 13.78 18.65 6.30
N ASN A 112 13.83 19.01 7.59
CA ASN A 112 14.72 18.43 8.62
C ASN A 112 14.22 17.06 9.16
N TYR A 113 13.88 16.11 8.30
CA TYR A 113 13.66 14.73 8.75
C TYR A 113 14.96 13.94 8.60
N GLY A 114 15.40 13.27 9.68
CA GLY A 114 16.63 12.49 9.70
C GLY A 114 16.43 11.11 9.04
N ASP A 115 15.36 10.42 9.41
CA ASP A 115 15.00 9.12 8.85
C ASP A 115 13.58 9.16 8.26
N LEU A 116 13.36 8.40 7.19
CA LEU A 116 12.04 8.21 6.58
C LEU A 116 11.72 6.72 6.51
N VAL A 117 10.55 6.37 7.05
CA VAL A 117 9.96 5.04 6.93
C VAL A 117 8.73 5.13 6.06
N PHE A 118 8.75 4.44 4.93
CA PHE A 118 7.61 4.35 4.01
C PHE A 118 7.18 2.91 3.85
N ILE A 119 5.89 2.66 4.09
CA ILE A 119 5.30 1.31 4.04
C ILE A 119 4.04 1.33 3.20
N LEU A 120 3.95 0.39 2.26
CA LEU A 120 2.72 0.08 1.53
C LEU A 120 2.26 -1.32 1.92
N GLY A 121 1.05 -1.43 2.46
CA GLY A 121 0.42 -2.70 2.79
C GLY A 121 -0.74 -3.02 1.84
N GLY A 122 -0.85 -4.28 1.43
CA GLY A 122 -1.98 -4.74 0.63
C GLY A 122 -2.20 -6.25 0.72
N THR A 123 -3.30 -6.73 0.13
CA THR A 123 -3.62 -8.16 0.12
C THR A 123 -2.84 -8.94 -0.95
N PRO A 124 -2.29 -10.13 -0.65
CA PRO A 124 -1.63 -11.01 -1.60
C PRO A 124 -2.46 -11.42 -2.81
N LYS A 125 -3.80 -11.36 -2.69
CA LYS A 125 -4.72 -11.65 -3.81
C LYS A 125 -4.55 -10.71 -5.01
N HIS A 126 -3.87 -9.58 -4.81
CA HIS A 126 -3.64 -8.56 -5.83
C HIS A 126 -2.21 -8.56 -6.40
N VAL A 127 -1.38 -9.50 -5.95
CA VAL A 127 -0.07 -9.76 -6.57
C VAL A 127 -0.29 -10.34 -7.95
N THR A 128 0.45 -9.84 -8.93
CA THR A 128 0.35 -10.27 -10.33
C THR A 128 1.45 -11.26 -10.73
N THR A 129 2.44 -11.49 -9.87
CA THR A 129 3.49 -12.51 -10.05
C THR A 129 3.01 -13.88 -9.58
N GLU A 130 3.41 -14.94 -10.27
CA GLU A 130 3.03 -16.32 -9.91
C GLU A 130 3.62 -16.77 -8.58
N GLU A 131 4.85 -16.33 -8.27
CA GLU A 131 5.56 -16.68 -7.04
C GLU A 131 6.17 -15.43 -6.37
N PRO A 132 5.37 -14.67 -5.62
CA PRO A 132 5.92 -13.61 -4.78
C PRO A 132 6.88 -14.18 -3.72
N PRO A 133 7.95 -13.47 -3.35
CA PRO A 133 8.83 -13.91 -2.29
C PRO A 133 8.03 -14.03 -0.98
N MET A 134 8.01 -15.24 -0.43
CA MET A 134 7.29 -15.62 0.79
C MET A 134 8.23 -15.55 1.99
N PHE A 135 7.72 -15.07 3.13
CA PHE A 135 8.48 -15.00 4.39
C PHE A 135 7.78 -15.85 5.45
N ASP A 136 8.52 -16.80 6.03
CA ASP A 136 8.08 -17.67 7.12
C ASP A 136 8.53 -17.08 8.47
N GLU A 137 7.59 -16.61 9.28
CA GLU A 137 7.87 -16.01 10.58
C GLU A 137 7.54 -16.99 11.71
N THR A 138 8.60 -17.49 12.35
CA THR A 138 8.50 -18.39 13.51
C THR A 138 8.34 -17.67 14.85
N ARG A 139 8.19 -16.33 14.90
CA ARG A 139 8.02 -15.57 16.17
C ARG A 139 6.92 -14.51 16.09
N ARG A 140 5.86 -14.71 16.89
CA ARG A 140 4.47 -14.27 16.65
C ARG A 140 3.98 -12.99 17.37
N SER A 141 4.69 -12.41 18.33
CA SER A 141 4.07 -11.43 19.24
C SER A 141 4.03 -9.98 18.71
N ASP A 142 5.07 -9.52 18.03
CA ASP A 142 5.24 -8.07 17.74
C ASP A 142 4.55 -7.66 16.43
N LEU A 143 4.28 -8.64 15.57
CA LEU A 143 3.65 -8.50 14.25
C LEU A 143 2.13 -8.41 14.30
N PHE A 144 1.51 -8.88 15.39
CA PHE A 144 0.06 -8.83 15.60
C PHE A 144 -0.46 -7.39 15.60
N ASN A 145 0.31 -6.44 16.14
CA ASN A 145 -0.08 -5.03 16.13
C ASN A 145 -0.05 -4.43 14.71
N ILE A 146 0.84 -4.93 13.85
CA ILE A 146 0.96 -4.51 12.45
C ILE A 146 -0.14 -5.16 11.59
N SER A 147 -0.46 -6.44 11.82
CA SER A 147 -1.56 -7.11 11.14
C SER A 147 -2.91 -6.46 11.47
N VAL A 148 -3.17 -6.15 12.74
CA VAL A 148 -4.38 -5.42 13.17
C VAL A 148 -4.41 -4.02 12.56
N PHE A 149 -3.26 -3.34 12.48
CA PHE A 149 -3.16 -2.04 11.83
C PHE A 149 -3.60 -2.14 10.37
N PHE A 150 -3.03 -3.05 9.58
CA PHE A 150 -3.32 -3.17 8.14
C PHE A 150 -4.63 -3.91 7.79
N ASN A 151 -5.10 -4.86 8.59
CA ASN A 151 -6.41 -5.51 8.40
C ASN A 151 -7.56 -4.49 8.57
N ARG A 152 -7.35 -3.46 9.40
CA ARG A 152 -8.24 -2.28 9.48
C ARG A 152 -8.12 -1.36 8.27
N LEU A 153 -7.01 -1.42 7.52
CA LEU A 153 -6.81 -0.62 6.30
C LEU A 153 -7.42 -1.26 5.05
N ASP A 154 -7.48 -2.59 4.92
CA ASP A 154 -8.13 -3.19 3.74
C ASP A 154 -9.68 -3.13 3.80
N SER A 155 -10.25 -2.76 4.94
CA SER A 155 -11.69 -2.57 5.15
C SER A 155 -12.20 -1.15 4.83
N PHE A 156 -11.38 -0.27 4.23
CA PHE A 156 -11.78 1.10 3.89
C PHE A 156 -12.92 1.17 2.87
N GLY A 157 -14.11 1.52 3.37
CA GLY A 157 -15.08 2.35 2.66
C GLY A 157 -14.83 3.86 2.93
N PRO A 158 -15.55 4.77 2.26
CA PRO A 158 -15.33 6.23 2.30
C PRO A 158 -15.64 6.92 3.64
N ASN A 159 -15.79 6.20 4.75
CA ASN A 159 -16.11 6.80 6.05
C ASN A 159 -14.83 7.07 6.87
N ASP A 160 -14.53 8.36 7.05
CA ASP A 160 -13.37 8.90 7.75
C ASP A 160 -13.31 8.60 9.26
N GLU A 161 -14.38 8.07 9.87
CA GLU A 161 -14.45 7.78 11.32
C GLU A 161 -13.42 6.75 11.79
N ILE A 162 -13.11 5.73 10.98
CA ILE A 162 -12.13 4.69 11.35
C ILE A 162 -10.70 5.24 11.28
N VAL A 163 -10.41 6.15 10.34
CA VAL A 163 -9.13 6.87 10.28
C VAL A 163 -8.94 7.71 11.54
N ASN A 164 -10.00 8.32 12.07
CA ASN A 164 -9.95 9.05 13.33
C ASN A 164 -9.69 8.14 14.55
N ASN A 165 -10.18 6.89 14.53
CA ASN A 165 -9.86 5.90 15.57
C ASN A 165 -8.46 5.29 15.44
N LEU A 166 -7.84 5.35 14.25
CA LEU A 166 -6.43 5.04 14.02
C LEU A 166 -5.49 6.19 14.43
N ARG A 167 -6.02 7.37 14.79
CA ARG A 167 -5.25 8.47 15.40
C ARG A 167 -4.89 8.22 16.87
N ALA A 168 -5.29 7.09 17.46
CA ALA A 168 -4.60 6.62 18.66
C ALA A 168 -3.11 6.61 18.31
N PRO A 169 -2.25 7.37 19.03
CA PRO A 169 -0.88 7.56 18.64
C PRO A 169 -0.27 6.18 18.39
N VAL A 170 0.37 6.01 17.24
CA VAL A 170 1.26 4.88 16.97
C VAL A 170 2.20 4.86 18.15
N ASN A 171 1.90 4.01 19.13
CA ASN A 171 2.63 3.99 20.38
C ASN A 171 4.09 3.62 20.05
N GLN A 172 5.02 3.90 20.97
CA GLN A 172 6.43 3.51 20.78
C GLN A 172 6.56 2.04 20.36
N GLY A 173 5.62 1.17 20.77
CA GLY A 173 5.55 -0.23 20.34
C GLY A 173 5.38 -0.45 18.84
N ALA A 174 4.54 0.34 18.16
CA ALA A 174 4.36 0.22 16.71
C ALA A 174 5.56 0.77 15.92
N TYR A 175 6.23 1.82 16.42
CA TYR A 175 7.54 2.22 15.88
C TYR A 175 8.57 1.11 16.07
N HIS A 176 8.69 0.53 17.27
CA HIS A 176 9.62 -0.57 17.52
C HIS A 176 9.30 -1.79 16.67
N ALA A 177 8.04 -2.08 16.38
CA ALA A 177 7.65 -3.16 15.47
C ALA A 177 8.09 -2.85 14.02
N ILE A 178 7.95 -1.60 13.56
CA ILE A 178 8.43 -1.15 12.25
C ILE A 178 9.96 -1.19 12.17
N GLU A 179 10.66 -0.71 13.22
CA GLU A 179 12.11 -0.76 13.32
C GLU A 179 12.62 -2.21 13.38
N TRP A 180 11.95 -3.07 14.14
CA TRP A 180 12.24 -4.50 14.24
C TRP A 180 12.07 -5.20 12.88
N LEU A 181 10.95 -4.95 12.20
CA LEU A 181 10.73 -5.41 10.82
C LEU A 181 11.90 -4.98 9.93
N SER A 182 12.26 -3.70 9.99
CA SER A 182 13.31 -3.10 9.16
C SER A 182 14.71 -3.68 9.38
N SER A 183 15.04 -4.00 10.63
CA SER A 183 16.41 -4.33 11.05
C SER A 183 16.74 -5.81 10.92
N ARG A 184 15.77 -6.72 11.05
CA ARG A 184 16.01 -8.17 11.03
C ARG A 184 15.44 -8.90 9.82
N HIS A 185 14.26 -8.53 9.35
CA HIS A 185 13.54 -9.33 8.36
C HIS A 185 13.57 -8.69 6.97
N LEU A 186 13.45 -7.37 6.90
CA LEU A 186 13.52 -6.67 5.61
C LEU A 186 14.94 -6.63 5.03
N GLY A 187 15.97 -6.94 5.83
CA GLY A 187 17.36 -7.07 5.36
C GLY A 187 17.51 -8.04 4.18
N GLN A 188 16.68 -9.10 4.14
CA GLN A 188 16.73 -10.17 3.14
C GLN A 188 15.82 -9.92 1.92
N LEU A 189 14.96 -8.90 1.95
CA LEU A 189 14.10 -8.57 0.82
C LEU A 189 14.94 -8.07 -0.36
N VAL A 190 14.53 -8.49 -1.55
CA VAL A 190 15.07 -7.96 -2.81
C VAL A 190 14.64 -6.51 -2.92
N GLU A 191 15.63 -5.62 -2.98
CA GLU A 191 15.42 -4.22 -3.30
C GLU A 191 15.23 -4.10 -4.81
N GLN A 192 14.10 -3.55 -5.23
CA GLN A 192 13.78 -3.34 -6.64
C GLN A 192 13.34 -1.90 -6.85
N GLU A 193 13.72 -1.33 -8.00
CA GLU A 193 13.24 -0.02 -8.40
C GLU A 193 11.79 -0.15 -8.90
N ILE A 194 10.87 0.49 -8.18
CA ILE A 194 9.43 0.32 -8.37
C ILE A 194 8.80 1.70 -8.58
N GLU A 195 8.01 1.83 -9.64
CA GLU A 195 7.03 2.91 -9.81
C GLU A 195 5.72 2.48 -9.14
N PHE A 196 5.11 3.36 -8.36
CA PHE A 196 3.85 3.04 -7.70
C PHE A 196 2.90 4.24 -7.59
N LEU A 197 1.62 3.94 -7.40
CA LEU A 197 0.58 4.89 -6.98
C LEU A 197 -0.12 4.30 -5.76
N ALA A 198 -0.21 5.08 -4.69
CA ALA A 198 -0.80 4.66 -3.44
C ALA A 198 -1.73 5.73 -2.85
N LYS A 199 -2.72 5.28 -2.08
CA LYS A 199 -3.51 6.15 -1.20
C LYS A 199 -2.75 6.32 0.11
N LYS A 200 -2.51 7.56 0.54
CA LYS A 200 -1.95 7.83 1.88
C LYS A 200 -3.00 7.52 2.93
N LEU A 201 -2.61 6.75 3.95
CA LEU A 201 -3.48 6.34 5.05
C LEU A 201 -3.06 6.99 6.36
N TYR A 202 -1.75 7.13 6.55
CA TYR A 202 -1.17 7.68 7.76
C TYR A 202 0.12 8.45 7.44
N GLU A 203 0.33 9.54 8.16
CA GLU A 203 1.56 10.31 8.18
C GLU A 203 1.78 10.83 9.59
N ASP A 204 2.99 10.65 10.10
CA ASP A 204 3.40 11.18 11.39
C ASP A 204 4.89 11.50 11.40
N THR A 205 5.30 12.36 12.32
CA THR A 205 6.70 12.63 12.62
C THR A 205 6.94 12.37 14.08
N GLN A 206 7.82 11.40 14.37
CA GLN A 206 8.22 11.08 15.72
C GLN A 206 9.63 11.58 16.02
N GLU A 207 9.84 12.10 17.22
CA GLU A 207 11.16 12.44 17.74
C GLU A 207 11.65 11.30 18.65
N ILE A 208 12.74 10.64 18.28
CA ILE A 208 13.33 9.53 19.03
C ILE A 208 14.77 9.89 19.35
N GLY A 209 14.99 10.26 20.62
CA GLY A 209 16.25 10.88 21.04
C GLY A 209 16.47 12.19 20.29
N SER A 210 17.56 12.28 19.51
CA SER A 210 17.89 13.44 18.68
C SER A 210 17.41 13.33 17.23
N ARG A 211 16.75 12.23 16.85
CA ARG A 211 16.34 11.96 15.46
C ARG A 211 14.87 12.31 15.26
N LYS A 212 14.58 12.99 14.16
CA LYS A 212 13.22 13.15 13.63
C LYS A 212 12.98 12.10 12.57
N ILE A 213 11.93 11.31 12.74
CA ILE A 213 11.58 10.21 11.86
C ILE A 213 10.21 10.47 11.27
N LYS A 214 10.16 10.59 9.94
CA LYS A 214 8.90 10.70 9.21
C LYS A 214 8.40 9.29 8.89
N ILE A 215 7.17 8.99 9.28
CA ILE A 215 6.52 7.70 9.01
C ILE A 215 5.37 7.96 8.07
N VAL A 216 5.35 7.26 6.94
CA VAL A 216 4.30 7.37 5.94
C VAL A 216 3.80 5.97 5.62
N ILE A 217 2.50 5.73 5.83
CA ILE A 217 1.87 4.46 5.51
C ILE A 217 0.80 4.69 4.45
N GLY A 218 0.83 3.85 3.43
CA GLY A 218 -0.11 3.88 2.33
C GLY A 218 -0.65 2.52 1.98
N SER A 219 -1.64 2.53 1.10
CA SER A 219 -2.18 1.35 0.45
C SER A 219 -1.95 1.47 -1.06
N PRO A 220 -1.28 0.51 -1.71
CA PRO A 220 -1.00 0.59 -3.13
C PRO A 220 -2.28 0.42 -3.96
N ILE A 221 -2.44 1.28 -4.96
CA ILE A 221 -3.36 1.09 -6.09
C ILE A 221 -2.68 0.18 -7.11
N TYR A 222 -1.43 0.49 -7.46
CA TYR A 222 -0.54 -0.38 -8.21
C TYR A 222 0.92 -0.18 -7.79
N ALA A 223 1.74 -1.19 -8.09
CA ALA A 223 3.19 -1.13 -8.07
C ALA A 223 3.73 -1.91 -9.28
N SER A 224 4.73 -1.37 -9.98
CA SER A 224 5.33 -1.98 -11.17
C SER A 224 6.84 -1.78 -11.21
N LEU A 225 7.55 -2.73 -11.80
CA LEU A 225 8.95 -2.58 -12.16
C LEU A 225 9.11 -1.52 -13.27
N ILE A 226 10.24 -0.83 -13.23
CA ILE A 226 10.68 0.15 -14.23
C ILE A 226 11.45 -0.54 -15.35
#